data_AF-A0A4S4N3W2-F1
#
_entry.id   AF-A0A4S4N3W2-F1
#
_cell.length_a   1.000
_cell.length_b   1.000
_cell.length_c   1.000
_cell.angle_alpha   90.00
_cell.angle_beta   90.00
_cell.angle_gamma   90.00
#
_symmetry.space_group_name_H-M   'P 1'
#
loop_
_entity.id
_entity.type
_entity.pdbx_description
1 polymer ?
#
loop_
_entity_poly.entity_id
_entity_poly.type
_entity_poly.pdbx_seq_one_letter_code
_entity_poly.pdbx_strand_id
1 'polypeptide(L)'
;MRALIELYHKSETFITPETLDQAIDEAFINIPEVHMATIAQRDRSREELTKHVTGRRTLAKLGNSQMLEQVQELSGGLYSDTKSEREEKLQAALYGAFRMKPSLETVIEEAYRFQEEKEVEGTKQ
;
A
#
# COMPACT_ATOMS: atom_id res chain seq x y z
N MET A 1 13.23 37.65 -9.42
CA MET A 1 13.13 38.75 -8.42
C MET A 1 11.90 38.65 -7.53
N ARG A 2 10.71 38.26 -8.01
CA ARG A 2 9.50 38.11 -7.16
C ARG A 2 9.68 37.14 -5.98
N ALA A 3 10.33 36.00 -6.21
CA ALA A 3 10.61 35.01 -5.17
C ALA A 3 11.48 35.54 -4.00
N LEU A 4 12.40 36.48 -4.25
CA LEU A 4 13.22 37.07 -3.19
C LEU A 4 12.42 38.09 -2.37
N ILE A 5 11.51 38.82 -3.02
CA ILE A 5 10.59 39.74 -2.36
C ILE A 5 9.60 38.96 -1.49
N GLU A 6 9.08 37.85 -1.99
CA GLU A 6 8.22 36.93 -1.23
C GLU A 6 8.95 36.33 -0.02
N LEU A 7 10.22 35.95 -0.19
CA LEU A 7 11.04 35.46 0.91
C LEU A 7 11.29 36.54 1.95
N TYR A 8 11.52 37.79 1.53
CA TYR A 8 11.70 38.93 2.43
C TYR A 8 10.45 39.18 3.27
N HIS A 9 9.26 39.16 2.67
CA HIS A 9 8.00 39.29 3.42
C HIS A 9 7.74 38.11 4.36
N LYS A 10 8.26 36.92 4.06
CA LYS A 10 8.18 35.74 4.96
C LYS A 10 9.27 35.70 6.01
N SER A 11 10.33 36.49 5.87
CA SER A 11 11.46 36.45 6.80
C SER A 11 11.11 37.00 8.18
N GLU A 12 10.08 37.85 8.28
CA GLU A 12 9.54 38.35 9.55
C GLU A 12 8.95 37.23 10.41
N THR A 13 8.50 36.13 9.81
CA THR A 13 7.95 34.96 10.52
C THR A 13 8.97 33.85 10.73
N PHE A 14 10.26 34.10 10.48
CA PHE A 14 11.29 33.09 10.71
C PHE A 14 11.58 32.89 12.19
N ILE A 15 11.83 31.64 12.55
CA ILE A 15 12.19 31.26 13.92
C ILE A 15 13.62 31.75 14.18
N THR A 16 13.75 32.60 15.19
CA THR A 16 15.04 33.09 15.70
C THR A 16 15.29 32.50 17.09
N PRO A 17 16.52 32.53 17.60
CA PRO A 17 16.80 32.03 18.95
C PRO A 17 15.94 32.70 20.04
N GLU A 18 15.57 33.96 19.84
CA GLU A 18 14.75 34.74 20.78
C GLU A 18 13.26 34.35 20.71
N THR A 19 12.79 33.85 19.56
CA THR A 19 11.39 33.48 19.31
C THR A 19 11.14 31.96 19.30
N LEU A 20 12.18 31.16 19.55
CA LEU A 20 12.13 29.70 19.47
C LEU A 20 11.18 29.08 20.50
N ASP A 21 11.29 29.48 21.76
CA ASP A 21 10.49 28.91 22.84
C ASP A 21 9.00 29.18 22.62
N GLN A 22 8.66 30.41 22.22
CA GLN A 22 7.30 30.78 21.88
C GLN A 22 6.75 30.00 20.67
N ALA A 23 7.59 29.77 19.64
CA ALA A 23 7.20 29.00 18.47
C ALA A 23 6.97 27.51 18.79
N ILE A 24 7.72 26.95 19.74
CA ILE A 24 7.50 25.59 20.25
C ILE A 24 6.14 25.54 20.95
N ASP A 25 5.90 26.43 21.92
CA ASP A 25 4.66 26.46 22.68
C ASP A 25 3.45 26.61 21.74
N GLU A 26 3.51 27.50 20.76
CA GLU A 26 2.44 27.68 19.78
C GLU A 26 2.19 26.41 18.95
N ALA A 27 3.24 25.75 18.46
CA ALA A 27 3.10 24.55 17.63
C ALA A 27 2.50 23.35 18.39
N PHE A 28 2.73 23.27 19.71
CA PHE A 28 2.26 22.15 20.53
C PHE A 28 0.93 22.44 21.27
N ILE A 29 0.61 23.71 21.55
CA ILE A 29 -0.65 24.10 22.20
C ILE A 29 -1.75 24.28 21.15
N ASN A 30 -1.46 24.96 20.04
CA ASN A 30 -2.44 25.26 18.99
C ASN A 30 -2.37 24.20 17.89
N ILE A 31 -2.78 22.98 18.22
CA ILE A 31 -2.98 21.95 17.20
C ILE A 31 -4.24 22.37 16.41
N PRO A 32 -4.13 22.77 15.14
CA PRO A 32 -5.30 23.18 14.37
C PRO A 32 -6.30 22.02 14.31
N GLU A 33 -7.60 22.31 14.44
CA GLU A 33 -8.67 21.29 14.53
C GLU A 33 -8.60 20.22 13.44
N VAL A 34 -8.02 20.54 12.28
CA VAL A 34 -7.75 19.62 11.17
C VAL A 34 -6.82 18.46 11.59
N HIS A 35 -5.80 18.72 12.41
CA HIS A 35 -4.90 17.69 12.93
C HIS A 35 -5.57 16.86 14.03
N MET A 36 -6.42 17.49 14.86
CA MET A 36 -7.25 16.78 15.85
C MET A 36 -8.25 15.84 15.18
N ALA A 37 -8.88 16.23 14.06
CA ALA A 37 -9.74 15.35 13.27
C ALA A 37 -8.96 14.14 12.70
N THR A 38 -7.69 14.32 12.34
CA THR A 38 -6.83 13.22 11.84
C THR A 38 -6.42 12.26 12.95
N ILE A 39 -6.28 12.75 14.19
CA ILE A 39 -5.98 11.93 15.38
C ILE A 39 -7.25 11.24 15.89
N ALA A 40 -8.39 11.93 15.90
CA ALA A 40 -9.70 11.37 16.30
C ALA A 40 -10.23 10.32 15.32
N GLN A 41 -9.79 10.34 14.05
CA GLN A 41 -10.05 9.27 13.08
C GLN A 41 -9.26 7.97 13.36
N ARG A 42 -8.37 7.93 14.37
CA ARG A 42 -7.52 6.75 14.65
C ARG A 42 -8.11 5.75 15.61
N ASP A 43 -9.26 6.03 16.23
CA ASP A 43 -9.95 5.01 17.04
C ASP A 43 -10.71 4.05 16.12
N ARG A 44 -9.94 3.26 15.35
CA ARG A 44 -10.47 2.14 14.57
C ARG A 44 -10.94 1.06 15.53
N SER A 45 -12.12 0.51 15.26
CA SER A 45 -12.64 -0.61 16.02
C SER A 45 -11.67 -1.80 15.93
N ARG A 46 -11.60 -2.62 16.99
CA ARG A 46 -10.82 -3.88 16.97
C ARG A 46 -11.17 -4.73 15.74
N GLU A 47 -12.43 -4.76 15.34
CA GLU A 47 -12.87 -5.53 14.18
C GLU A 47 -12.28 -4.98 12.87
N GLU A 48 -12.22 -3.67 12.70
CA GLU A 48 -11.63 -3.01 11.53
C GLU A 48 -10.13 -3.29 11.46
N LEU A 49 -9.43 -3.19 12.59
CA LEU A 49 -8.00 -3.53 12.70
C LEU A 49 -7.74 -4.98 12.28
N THR A 50 -8.60 -5.93 12.70
CA THR A 50 -8.44 -7.34 12.28
C THR A 50 -8.62 -7.51 10.77
N LYS A 51 -9.60 -6.83 10.15
CA LYS A 51 -9.83 -6.85 8.70
C LYS A 51 -8.64 -6.26 7.92
N HIS A 52 -8.05 -5.17 8.41
CA HIS A 52 -6.84 -4.59 7.81
C HIS A 52 -5.61 -5.52 7.92
N VAL A 53 -5.47 -6.25 9.03
CA VAL A 53 -4.37 -7.20 9.22
C VAL A 53 -4.54 -8.42 8.32
N THR A 54 -5.74 -8.97 8.20
CA THR A 54 -6.00 -10.11 7.31
C THR A 54 -5.82 -9.72 5.84
N GLY A 55 -6.33 -8.56 5.42
CA GLY A 55 -6.13 -8.05 4.06
C GLY A 55 -4.65 -7.84 3.70
N ARG A 56 -3.84 -7.30 4.62
CA ARG A 56 -2.39 -7.18 4.41
C ARG A 56 -1.66 -8.51 4.29
N ARG A 57 -2.16 -9.57 4.94
CA ARG A 57 -1.57 -10.91 4.87
C ARG A 57 -1.90 -11.63 3.57
N THR A 58 -3.02 -11.33 2.93
CA THR A 58 -3.43 -11.92 1.65
C THR A 58 -2.81 -11.22 0.45
N LEU A 59 -2.35 -9.97 0.61
CA LEU A 59 -1.65 -9.24 -0.44
C LEU A 59 -0.25 -9.82 -0.69
N ALA A 60 0.13 -9.89 -1.96
CA ALA A 60 1.48 -10.28 -2.35
C ALA A 60 2.49 -9.28 -1.75
N LYS A 61 3.60 -9.78 -1.20
CA LYS A 61 4.66 -8.96 -0.57
C LYS A 61 5.51 -8.21 -1.63
N LEU A 62 4.85 -7.37 -2.43
CA LEU A 62 5.49 -6.54 -3.45
C LEU A 62 5.69 -5.13 -2.88
N GLY A 63 6.91 -4.85 -2.42
CA GLY A 63 7.36 -3.50 -2.09
C GLY A 63 6.65 -2.79 -0.93
N ASN A 64 6.99 -1.51 -0.74
CA ASN A 64 6.64 -0.69 0.43
C ASN A 64 5.13 -0.65 0.70
N SER A 65 4.72 -1.19 1.85
CA SER A 65 3.31 -1.35 2.24
C SER A 65 2.52 -0.05 2.37
N GLN A 66 3.20 1.07 2.62
CA GLN A 66 2.56 2.39 2.79
C GLN A 66 1.98 2.93 1.47
N MET A 67 2.63 2.68 0.33
CA MET A 67 2.12 3.13 -0.97
C MET A 67 0.91 2.30 -1.41
N LEU A 68 0.89 1.01 -1.05
CA LEU A 68 -0.21 0.12 -1.38
C LEU A 68 -1.50 0.47 -0.62
N GLU A 69 -1.37 0.88 0.65
CA GLU A 69 -2.49 1.29 1.51
C GLU A 69 -3.14 2.57 1.00
N GLN A 70 -2.34 3.55 0.57
CA GLN A 70 -2.85 4.80 0.00
C GLN A 70 -3.57 4.57 -1.33
N VAL A 71 -3.06 3.67 -2.18
CA VAL A 71 -3.74 3.26 -3.41
C VAL A 71 -5.04 2.50 -3.11
N GLN A 72 -5.07 1.66 -2.07
CA GLN A 72 -6.26 0.90 -1.68
C GLN A 72 -7.37 1.77 -1.09
N GLU A 73 -7.03 2.79 -0.30
CA GLU A 73 -7.99 3.77 0.23
C GLU A 73 -8.51 4.71 -0.87
N LEU A 74 -7.65 5.18 -1.79
CA LEU A 74 -8.06 6.03 -2.92
C LEU A 74 -8.85 5.27 -4.00
N SER A 75 -8.62 3.96 -4.13
CA SER A 75 -9.32 3.11 -5.09
C SER A 75 -10.57 2.44 -4.54
N GLY A 76 -11.04 2.80 -3.34
CA GLY A 76 -12.36 2.36 -2.85
C GLY A 76 -12.64 0.87 -3.04
N GLY A 77 -11.68 -0.01 -2.72
CA GLY A 77 -11.88 -1.45 -2.83
C GLY A 77 -12.03 -2.00 -4.26
N LEU A 78 -11.46 -1.34 -5.28
CA LEU A 78 -11.49 -1.78 -6.68
C LEU A 78 -10.71 -3.08 -6.99
N TYR A 79 -10.08 -3.71 -6.00
CA TYR A 79 -9.83 -5.16 -6.09
C TYR A 79 -11.10 -5.87 -5.68
N SER A 80 -11.96 -6.07 -6.68
CA SER A 80 -13.18 -6.84 -6.49
C SER A 80 -12.78 -8.26 -6.07
N ASP A 81 -13.32 -8.73 -4.94
CA ASP A 81 -13.16 -10.11 -4.45
C ASP A 81 -13.75 -11.14 -5.44
N THR A 82 -14.49 -10.65 -6.44
CA THR A 82 -14.90 -11.40 -7.61
C THR A 82 -13.81 -11.36 -8.69
N LYS A 83 -13.31 -12.51 -9.11
CA LYS A 83 -12.40 -12.57 -10.27
C LYS A 83 -13.06 -11.89 -11.47
N SER A 84 -12.34 -10.99 -12.12
CA SER A 84 -12.84 -10.35 -13.34
C SER A 84 -13.07 -11.43 -14.42
N GLU A 85 -14.08 -11.29 -15.28
CA GLU A 85 -14.30 -12.22 -16.42
C GLU A 85 -13.03 -12.40 -17.26
N ARG A 86 -12.18 -11.37 -17.32
CA ARG A 86 -10.87 -11.44 -17.99
C ARG A 86 -9.92 -12.41 -17.29
N GLU A 87 -9.87 -12.38 -15.96
CA GLU A 87 -9.03 -13.27 -15.16
C GLU A 87 -9.51 -14.71 -15.25
N GLU A 88 -10.83 -14.94 -15.29
CA GLU A 88 -11.37 -16.28 -15.54
C GLU A 88 -10.97 -16.82 -16.92
N LYS A 89 -11.01 -15.98 -17.97
CA LYS A 89 -10.56 -16.35 -19.32
C LYS A 89 -9.06 -16.63 -19.37
N LEU A 90 -8.25 -15.83 -18.68
CA LEU A 90 -6.81 -16.07 -18.58
C LEU A 90 -6.51 -17.36 -17.83
N GLN A 91 -7.20 -17.62 -16.72
CA GLN A 91 -7.05 -18.85 -15.94
C GLN A 91 -7.43 -20.08 -16.78
N ALA A 92 -8.53 -20.01 -17.53
CA ALA A 92 -8.95 -21.08 -18.43
C ALA A 92 -7.96 -21.30 -19.59
N ALA A 93 -7.36 -20.24 -20.13
CA ALA A 93 -6.36 -20.36 -21.19
C ALA A 93 -5.04 -20.96 -20.69
N LEU A 94 -4.61 -20.59 -19.48
CA LEU A 94 -3.34 -21.04 -18.92
C LEU A 94 -3.41 -22.47 -18.38
N TYR A 95 -4.51 -22.82 -17.70
CA TYR A 95 -4.67 -24.10 -17.02
C TYR A 95 -5.65 -25.05 -17.71
N GLY A 96 -6.27 -24.64 -18.82
CA GLY A 96 -7.29 -25.44 -19.53
C GLY A 96 -8.59 -25.66 -18.74
N ALA A 97 -8.77 -25.04 -17.57
CA ALA A 97 -9.85 -25.33 -16.65
C ALA A 97 -10.69 -24.09 -16.32
N PHE A 98 -12.01 -24.17 -16.51
CA PHE A 98 -12.96 -23.13 -16.14
C PHE A 98 -13.76 -23.58 -14.91
N ARG A 99 -13.72 -22.79 -13.82
CA ARG A 99 -14.49 -22.97 -12.56
C ARG A 99 -14.26 -24.25 -11.74
N MET A 100 -13.41 -25.15 -12.19
CA MET A 100 -12.98 -26.34 -11.43
C MET A 100 -11.54 -26.18 -10.96
N LYS A 101 -11.21 -26.77 -9.80
CA LYS A 101 -9.81 -26.92 -9.38
C LYS A 101 -9.07 -27.70 -10.49
N PRO A 102 -7.85 -27.31 -10.87
CA PRO A 102 -7.08 -28.05 -11.87
C PRO A 102 -6.99 -29.53 -11.47
N SER A 103 -6.99 -30.43 -12.46
CA SER A 103 -6.83 -31.86 -12.16
C SER A 103 -5.49 -32.09 -11.47
N LEU A 104 -5.43 -33.11 -10.62
CA LEU A 104 -4.21 -33.48 -9.91
C LEU A 104 -3.04 -33.71 -10.89
N GLU A 105 -3.34 -34.26 -12.07
CA GLU A 105 -2.38 -34.55 -13.12
C GLU A 105 -1.72 -33.27 -13.68
N THR A 106 -2.50 -32.22 -13.94
CA THR A 106 -1.97 -30.92 -14.38
C THR A 106 -1.08 -30.28 -13.32
N VAL A 107 -1.41 -30.42 -12.03
CA VAL A 107 -0.59 -29.90 -10.93
C VAL A 107 0.75 -30.63 -10.84
N ILE A 108 0.75 -31.94 -11.06
CA ILE A 108 1.96 -32.76 -11.03
C ILE A 108 2.87 -32.44 -12.22
N GLU A 109 2.31 -32.30 -13.43
CA GLU A 109 3.09 -31.97 -14.63
C GLU A 109 3.82 -30.63 -14.50
N GLU A 110 3.13 -29.59 -14.03
CA GLU A 110 3.74 -28.27 -13.78
C GLU A 110 4.83 -28.35 -12.70
N ALA A 111 4.61 -29.13 -11.64
CA ALA A 111 5.61 -29.29 -10.57
C ALA A 111 6.92 -29.91 -11.09
N TYR A 112 6.85 -30.87 -12.02
CA TYR A 112 8.04 -31.43 -12.66
C TYR A 112 8.74 -30.41 -13.57
N ARG A 113 7.99 -29.64 -14.37
CA ARG A 113 8.57 -28.57 -15.21
C ARG A 113 9.35 -27.54 -14.38
N PHE A 114 8.79 -27.08 -13.27
CA PHE A 114 9.47 -26.12 -12.39
C PHE A 114 10.75 -26.67 -11.76
N GLN A 115 10.85 -27.99 -11.55
CA GLN A 115 12.07 -28.62 -11.06
C GLN A 115 13.14 -28.66 -12.15
N GLU A 116 12.78 -29.05 -13.37
CA GLU A 116 13.69 -29.04 -14.53
C GLU A 116 14.24 -27.64 -14.81
N GLU A 117 13.41 -26.60 -14.77
CA GLU A 117 13.86 -25.21 -14.96
C GLU A 117 14.86 -24.76 -13.89
N LYS A 118 14.65 -25.14 -12.62
CA LYS A 118 15.60 -24.84 -11.54
C LYS A 118 16.94 -25.53 -11.71
N GLU A 119 16.95 -26.77 -12.22
CA GLU A 119 18.19 -27.50 -12.48
C GLU A 119 18.96 -26.91 -13.67
N VAL A 120 18.25 -26.42 -14.69
CA VAL A 120 18.85 -25.74 -15.85
C VAL A 120 19.38 -24.34 -15.49
N GLU A 121 18.74 -23.62 -14.57
CA GLU A 121 19.26 -22.33 -14.09
C GLU A 121 20.43 -22.48 -13.12
N GLY A 122 20.44 -23.53 -12.29
CA GLY A 122 21.53 -23.84 -11.36
C GLY A 122 22.83 -24.31 -12.05
N THR A 123 22.76 -24.72 -13.32
CA THR A 123 23.91 -25.16 -14.12
C THR A 123 24.52 -24.05 -15.00
N LYS A 124 23.94 -22.83 -14.98
CA LYS A 124 24.45 -21.65 -15.71
C LYS A 124 25.17 -20.62 -14.82
N GLN A 125 25.46 -20.94 -13.56
CA GLN A 125 26.36 -20.17 -12.69
C GLN A 125 27.68 -20.91 -12.53
#